data_AF-A0A150AUA0-F1
#
_entry.id   AF-A0A150AUA0-F1
#
_cell.length_a   1.000
_cell.length_b   1.000
_cell.length_c   1.000
_cell.angle_alpha   90.00
_cell.angle_beta   90.00
_cell.angle_gamma   90.00
#
_symmetry.space_group_name_H-M   'P 1'
#
loop_
_entity.id
_entity.type
_entity.pdbx_description
1 polymer ?
#
loop_
_entity_poly.entity_id
_entity_poly.type
_entity_poly.pdbx_seq_one_letter_code
_entity_poly.pdbx_strand_id
1 'polypeptide(L)'
;MKKIFIAILLAAACIIFTGCSANMKAVEQETKDKLENSKLEPYIENVTYEAGEKEDGETPVNIKVNVNEKFSDLSNMDKYAIMNDVFKKITESYNLVSCGGNNTCRYQNLQLSYDDDTFFMNIFDEVLVINDLETYTKGDYELDIDRKNQKTKSSNDTYKANSNNASTSAPQNEQFASNGINYKVIFAFMKEQYNIVTNNDENYIPEVHDPQVAKLAAKRFGISEQEAGDIYVNVQMDAFR
;
A
#
# COMPACT_ATOMS: atom_id res chain seq x y z
N MET A 1 71.03 14.53 6.72
CA MET A 1 71.09 13.34 7.60
C MET A 1 70.65 13.72 8.99
N LYS A 2 69.68 12.96 9.55
CA LYS A 2 69.26 12.87 10.97
C LYS A 2 68.55 14.12 11.53
N LYS A 3 67.44 14.09 12.27
CA LYS A 3 66.40 13.12 12.75
C LYS A 3 65.69 13.96 13.85
N ILE A 4 64.37 14.16 13.92
CA ILE A 4 63.39 13.42 14.74
C ILE A 4 62.27 14.41 15.17
N PHE A 5 61.02 14.00 14.95
CA PHE A 5 59.78 14.23 15.72
C PHE A 5 59.48 15.58 16.38
N ILE A 6 58.45 16.26 15.89
CA ILE A 6 57.42 16.89 16.73
C ILE A 6 56.05 16.52 16.13
N ALA A 7 55.40 15.54 16.76
CA ALA A 7 53.97 15.33 16.67
C ALA A 7 53.30 16.10 17.83
N ILE A 8 51.98 16.30 17.71
CA ILE A 8 51.01 16.68 18.77
C ILE A 8 50.75 18.19 18.90
N LEU A 9 49.65 18.66 18.30
CA LEU A 9 48.58 19.48 18.89
C LEU A 9 47.77 20.23 17.82
N LEU A 10 46.70 19.60 17.33
CA LEU A 10 45.47 20.28 16.89
C LEU A 10 44.35 19.21 16.74
N ALA A 11 44.19 18.43 17.81
CA ALA A 11 42.99 17.66 18.07
C ALA A 11 42.26 18.38 19.21
N ALA A 12 41.38 19.33 18.87
CA ALA A 12 40.26 19.80 19.68
C ALA A 12 39.67 21.06 19.05
N ALA A 13 38.56 20.89 18.31
CA ALA A 13 37.39 21.79 18.29
C ALA A 13 36.51 21.58 17.04
N CYS A 14 36.23 20.33 16.67
CA CYS A 14 34.89 20.02 16.19
C CYS A 14 34.17 19.40 17.37
N ILE A 15 33.77 20.25 18.31
CA ILE A 15 32.71 19.89 19.26
C ILE A 15 31.51 19.63 18.38
N ILE A 16 31.27 18.36 18.17
CA ILE A 16 30.09 17.84 17.52
C ILE A 16 28.95 18.31 18.42
N PHE A 17 28.23 19.34 18.01
CA PHE A 17 26.85 19.52 18.42
C PHE A 17 26.02 18.39 17.76
N THR A 18 26.37 17.13 18.01
CA THR A 18 25.39 16.05 17.93
C THR A 18 24.50 16.25 19.14
N GLY A 19 23.50 17.11 19.01
CA GLY A 19 22.27 16.90 19.76
C GLY A 19 21.92 15.43 19.54
N CYS A 20 21.82 14.65 20.61
CA CYS A 20 21.65 13.20 20.57
C CYS A 20 20.64 12.86 19.47
N SER A 21 21.08 12.18 18.42
CA SER A 21 20.20 11.73 17.35
C SER A 21 19.19 10.74 17.93
N ALA A 22 17.99 10.67 17.34
CA ALA A 22 16.99 9.70 17.74
C ALA A 22 17.56 8.27 17.70
N ASN A 23 17.34 7.51 18.78
CA ASN A 23 17.77 6.12 18.92
C ASN A 23 16.62 5.18 18.52
N MET A 24 16.68 4.65 17.30
CA MET A 24 15.66 3.75 16.77
C MET A 24 15.54 2.42 17.53
N LYS A 25 16.57 2.00 18.28
CA LYS A 25 16.44 0.79 19.14
C LYS A 25 15.45 1.00 20.29
N ALA A 26 15.32 2.23 20.79
CA ALA A 26 14.32 2.53 21.81
C ALA A 26 12.91 2.47 21.21
N VAL A 27 12.74 3.00 20.00
CA VAL A 27 11.48 2.92 19.25
C VAL A 27 11.10 1.47 18.96
N GLU A 28 12.06 0.67 18.50
CA GLU A 28 11.86 -0.77 18.25
C GLU A 28 11.33 -1.48 19.50
N GLN A 29 11.95 -1.25 20.66
CA GLN A 29 11.54 -1.88 21.92
C GLN A 29 10.10 -1.51 22.33
N GLU A 30 9.71 -0.24 22.13
CA GLU A 30 8.36 0.26 22.45
C GLU A 30 7.30 -0.20 21.42
N THR A 31 7.72 -0.44 20.17
CA THR A 31 6.82 -0.80 19.07
C THR A 31 6.61 -2.30 18.96
N LYS A 32 7.59 -3.11 19.38
CA LYS A 32 7.63 -4.56 19.21
C LYS A 32 6.35 -5.25 19.70
N ASP A 33 6.00 -5.07 20.97
CA ASP A 33 4.82 -5.71 21.56
C ASP A 33 3.53 -5.27 20.85
N LYS A 34 3.49 -4.04 20.33
CA LYS A 34 2.31 -3.51 19.61
C LYS A 34 2.13 -4.15 18.25
N LEU A 35 3.22 -4.42 17.53
CA LEU A 35 3.22 -5.16 16.28
C LEU A 35 2.90 -6.64 16.51
N GLU A 36 3.51 -7.28 17.51
CA GLU A 36 3.26 -8.68 17.87
C GLU A 36 1.80 -8.93 18.31
N ASN A 37 1.15 -7.93 18.90
CA ASN A 37 -0.27 -8.01 19.28
C ASN A 37 -1.22 -7.45 18.20
N SER A 38 -0.72 -7.14 17.00
CA SER A 38 -1.53 -6.63 15.89
C SER A 38 -2.00 -7.73 14.96
N LYS A 39 -2.98 -7.41 14.12
CA LYS A 39 -3.37 -8.30 13.01
C LYS A 39 -2.28 -8.51 11.97
N LEU A 40 -1.20 -7.71 12.02
CA LEU A 40 -0.07 -7.83 11.09
C LEU A 40 0.89 -8.95 11.48
N GLU A 41 0.93 -9.37 12.76
CA GLU A 41 1.91 -10.34 13.28
C GLU A 41 2.10 -11.59 12.40
N PRO A 42 1.03 -12.27 11.89
CA PRO A 42 1.20 -13.50 11.13
C PRO A 42 1.92 -13.32 9.78
N TYR A 43 2.09 -12.07 9.36
CA TYR A 43 2.68 -11.69 8.09
C TYR A 43 4.10 -11.15 8.22
N ILE A 44 4.55 -10.77 9.42
CA ILE A 44 5.84 -10.09 9.62
C ILE A 44 6.99 -11.07 9.42
N GLU A 45 7.91 -10.73 8.52
CA GLU A 45 9.21 -11.41 8.39
C GLU A 45 10.33 -10.60 9.04
N ASN A 46 10.33 -9.28 8.83
CA ASN A 46 11.33 -8.37 9.38
C ASN A 46 10.74 -6.96 9.55
N VAL A 47 11.22 -6.23 10.57
CA VAL A 47 10.82 -4.85 10.84
C VAL A 47 12.05 -3.97 10.97
N THR A 48 11.99 -2.79 10.36
CA THR A 48 13.03 -1.76 10.47
C THR A 48 12.39 -0.41 10.76
N TYR A 49 13.17 0.45 11.40
CA TYR A 49 12.73 1.76 11.87
C TYR A 49 13.70 2.81 11.36
N GLU A 50 13.18 3.81 10.66
CA GLU A 50 13.96 4.90 10.11
C GLU A 50 13.51 6.23 10.70
N ALA A 51 14.49 7.02 11.13
CA ALA A 51 14.26 8.37 11.63
C ALA A 51 14.19 9.34 10.44
N GLY A 52 13.13 10.15 10.39
CA GLY A 52 13.01 11.28 9.48
C GLY A 52 13.81 12.49 9.95
N GLU A 53 13.76 13.57 9.16
CA GLU A 53 14.28 14.86 9.59
C GLU A 53 13.44 15.43 10.73
N LYS A 54 14.10 16.05 11.71
CA LYS A 54 13.42 16.58 12.89
C LYS A 54 12.53 17.76 12.51
N GLU A 55 11.25 17.68 12.86
CA GLU A 55 10.21 18.66 12.56
C GLU A 55 9.49 19.05 13.84
N ASP A 56 9.32 20.35 14.11
CA ASP A 56 8.59 20.87 15.27
C ASP A 56 9.04 20.31 16.64
N GLY A 57 10.32 19.95 16.76
CA GLY A 57 10.88 19.41 18.01
C GLY A 57 10.77 17.89 18.15
N GLU A 58 10.10 17.20 17.23
CA GLU A 58 9.91 15.76 17.20
C GLU A 58 10.63 15.12 16.02
N THR A 59 11.07 13.88 16.18
CA THR A 59 11.63 13.12 15.05
C THR A 59 10.58 12.17 14.50
N PRO A 60 10.19 12.29 13.23
CA PRO A 60 9.28 11.34 12.60
C PRO A 60 9.91 9.94 12.52
N VAL A 61 9.09 8.92 12.70
CA VAL A 61 9.49 7.51 12.61
C VAL A 61 8.72 6.86 11.48
N ASN A 62 9.46 6.29 10.55
CA ASN A 62 8.95 5.44 9.47
C ASN A 62 9.19 3.98 9.83
N ILE A 63 8.11 3.21 9.93
CA ILE A 63 8.18 1.76 10.16
C ILE A 63 8.12 1.08 8.80
N LYS A 64 9.13 0.27 8.50
CA LYS A 64 9.18 -0.55 7.29
C LYS A 64 9.13 -2.03 7.68
N VAL A 65 8.19 -2.76 7.11
CA VAL A 65 7.93 -4.16 7.42
C VAL A 65 8.05 -4.99 6.15
N ASN A 66 8.98 -5.94 6.13
CA ASN A 66 8.93 -6.98 5.12
C ASN A 66 7.89 -8.01 5.55
N VAL A 67 6.94 -8.29 4.67
CA VAL A 67 5.83 -9.20 4.93
C VAL A 67 5.91 -10.42 4.02
N ASN A 68 5.35 -11.54 4.45
CA ASN A 68 5.28 -12.76 3.64
C ASN A 68 4.18 -12.70 2.56
N GLU A 69 4.23 -13.66 1.64
CA GLU A 69 3.33 -13.75 0.47
C GLU A 69 1.84 -13.68 0.83
N LYS A 70 1.45 -14.23 1.98
CA LYS A 70 0.06 -14.31 2.42
C LYS A 70 -0.54 -12.93 2.63
N PHE A 71 0.27 -11.92 2.93
CA PHE A 71 -0.21 -10.54 3.01
C PHE A 71 -0.53 -9.99 1.62
N SER A 72 0.32 -10.25 0.62
CA SER A 72 0.11 -9.78 -0.75
C SER A 72 -1.16 -10.36 -1.36
N ASP A 73 -1.49 -11.61 -1.02
CA ASP A 73 -2.70 -12.32 -1.46
C ASP A 73 -4.01 -11.78 -0.85
N LEU A 74 -3.94 -10.95 0.19
CA LEU A 74 -5.14 -10.40 0.84
C LEU A 74 -5.93 -9.47 -0.08
N SER A 75 -7.23 -9.33 0.17
CA SER A 75 -8.02 -8.27 -0.46
C SER A 75 -7.55 -6.88 0.00
N ASN A 76 -7.74 -5.83 -0.81
CA ASN A 76 -7.38 -4.47 -0.40
C ASN A 76 -8.13 -4.04 0.87
N MET A 77 -9.38 -4.49 1.04
CA MET A 77 -10.15 -4.33 2.28
C MET A 77 -9.43 -4.94 3.50
N ASP A 78 -8.89 -6.15 3.37
CA ASP A 78 -8.18 -6.82 4.48
C ASP A 78 -6.80 -6.20 4.73
N LYS A 79 -6.04 -5.84 3.67
CA LYS A 79 -4.77 -5.11 3.77
C LYS A 79 -4.97 -3.79 4.53
N TYR A 80 -5.96 -3.01 4.12
CA TYR A 80 -6.34 -1.77 4.78
C TYR A 80 -6.70 -1.99 6.25
N ALA A 81 -7.54 -2.98 6.54
CA ALA A 81 -7.97 -3.28 7.90
C ALA A 81 -6.81 -3.68 8.83
N ILE A 82 -5.83 -4.42 8.30
CA ILE A 82 -4.64 -4.83 9.06
C ILE A 82 -3.70 -3.65 9.30
N MET A 83 -3.39 -2.86 8.27
CA MET A 83 -2.50 -1.70 8.42
C MET A 83 -3.11 -0.64 9.35
N ASN A 84 -4.43 -0.41 9.26
CA ASN A 84 -5.13 0.48 10.19
C ASN A 84 -5.17 -0.07 11.63
N ASP A 85 -5.27 -1.39 11.83
CA ASP A 85 -5.15 -2.01 13.15
C ASP A 85 -3.78 -1.76 13.79
N VAL A 86 -2.71 -1.84 13.00
CA VAL A 86 -1.36 -1.48 13.46
C VAL A 86 -1.32 -0.03 13.90
N PHE A 87 -1.85 0.91 13.11
CA PHE A 87 -1.83 2.32 13.49
C PHE A 87 -2.52 2.58 14.82
N LYS A 88 -3.74 2.07 14.99
CA LYS A 88 -4.47 2.21 16.26
C LYS A 88 -3.70 1.68 17.47
N LYS A 89 -2.90 0.63 17.28
CA LYS A 89 -2.07 0.05 18.33
C LYS A 89 -0.82 0.88 18.60
N ILE A 90 -0.12 1.37 17.57
CA ILE A 90 1.13 2.12 17.75
C ILE A 90 0.89 3.56 18.22
N THR A 91 -0.15 4.23 17.75
CA THR A 91 -0.41 5.64 18.07
C THR A 91 -1.03 5.86 19.44
N GLU A 92 -1.86 4.93 19.91
CA GLU A 92 -2.67 5.09 21.11
C GLU A 92 -3.31 6.51 21.17
N SER A 93 -3.21 7.21 22.30
CA SER A 93 -3.89 8.50 22.52
C SER A 93 -3.15 9.72 21.98
N TYR A 94 -1.83 9.65 21.75
CA TYR A 94 -1.01 10.85 21.48
C TYR A 94 0.01 10.71 20.35
N ASN A 95 0.20 9.51 19.77
CA ASN A 95 1.20 9.25 18.73
C ASN A 95 2.62 9.73 19.09
N LEU A 96 3.03 9.51 20.35
CA LEU A 96 4.36 9.85 20.83
C LEU A 96 5.06 8.58 21.33
N VAL A 97 6.34 8.45 20.99
CA VAL A 97 7.21 7.37 21.42
C VAL A 97 8.57 7.91 21.87
N SER A 98 9.13 7.31 22.92
CA SER A 98 10.49 7.61 23.34
C SER A 98 11.49 7.08 22.31
N CYS A 99 12.37 7.94 21.83
CA CYS A 99 13.47 7.54 20.96
C CYS A 99 14.83 7.82 21.60
N GLY A 100 14.92 7.59 22.91
CA GLY A 100 16.15 7.62 23.69
C GLY A 100 16.58 9.02 24.15
N GLY A 101 17.14 9.09 25.36
CA GLY A 101 17.51 10.34 25.99
C GLY A 101 16.28 11.23 26.23
N ASN A 102 16.38 12.51 25.86
CA ASN A 102 15.28 13.48 25.96
C ASN A 102 14.60 13.73 24.59
N ASN A 103 14.73 12.80 23.65
CA ASN A 103 14.13 12.93 22.33
C ASN A 103 12.74 12.29 22.30
N THR A 104 11.79 13.08 21.80
CA THR A 104 10.44 12.61 21.48
C THR A 104 10.35 12.32 19.99
N CYS A 105 9.75 11.18 19.66
CA CYS A 105 9.46 10.78 18.31
C CYS A 105 7.95 10.61 18.10
N ARG A 106 7.51 10.71 16.84
CA ARG A 106 6.14 10.42 16.42
C ARG A 106 6.15 9.42 15.29
N TYR A 107 5.22 8.48 15.26
CA TYR A 107 5.07 7.63 14.08
C TYR A 107 4.49 8.46 12.94
N GLN A 108 4.97 8.23 11.72
CA GLN A 108 4.53 8.96 10.54
C GLN A 108 4.02 8.02 9.45
N ASN A 109 4.85 7.06 9.04
CA ASN A 109 4.54 6.18 7.93
C ASN A 109 4.68 4.71 8.34
N LEU A 110 3.78 3.88 7.80
CA LEU A 110 3.88 2.43 7.81
C LEU A 110 3.98 1.95 6.36
N GLN A 111 5.12 1.37 6.02
CA GLN A 111 5.38 0.78 4.71
C GLN A 111 5.56 -0.73 4.87
N LEU A 112 4.76 -1.51 4.16
CA LEU A 112 4.92 -2.95 4.04
C LEU A 112 5.48 -3.25 2.65
N SER A 113 6.30 -4.29 2.55
CA SER A 113 6.88 -4.70 1.27
C SER A 113 6.93 -6.22 1.14
N TYR A 114 6.59 -6.71 -0.05
CA TYR A 114 6.73 -8.11 -0.46
C TYR A 114 7.17 -8.14 -1.92
N ASP A 115 8.32 -8.76 -2.20
CA ASP A 115 9.01 -8.66 -3.50
C ASP A 115 9.07 -7.19 -3.99
N ASP A 116 8.52 -6.90 -5.16
CA ASP A 116 8.47 -5.57 -5.77
C ASP A 116 7.27 -4.74 -5.31
N ASP A 117 6.36 -5.32 -4.51
CA ASP A 117 5.16 -4.63 -4.08
C ASP A 117 5.40 -3.79 -2.83
N THR A 118 4.86 -2.58 -2.84
CA THR A 118 4.85 -1.66 -1.70
C THR A 118 3.42 -1.35 -1.28
N PHE A 119 3.19 -1.35 0.03
CA PHE A 119 1.92 -0.95 0.63
C PHE A 119 2.23 0.12 1.65
N PHE A 120 1.82 1.34 1.36
CA PHE A 120 2.14 2.50 2.15
C PHE A 120 0.87 3.07 2.77
N MET A 121 0.95 3.47 4.04
CA MET A 121 -0.10 4.26 4.65
C MET A 121 0.56 5.31 5.54
N ASN A 122 0.09 6.55 5.40
CA ASN A 122 0.43 7.64 6.31
C ASN A 122 -0.55 7.64 7.49
N ILE A 123 -0.05 7.93 8.67
CA ILE A 123 -0.80 7.87 9.92
C ILE A 123 -1.91 8.92 10.05
N PHE A 124 -1.81 10.02 9.30
CA PHE A 124 -2.77 11.12 9.30
C PHE A 124 -3.81 10.97 8.20
N ASP A 125 -3.38 10.52 7.02
CA ASP A 125 -4.27 10.37 5.87
C ASP A 125 -5.09 9.08 5.94
N GLU A 126 -4.56 8.05 6.60
CA GLU A 126 -5.14 6.69 6.69
C GLU A 126 -5.51 6.11 5.32
N VAL A 127 -4.88 6.57 4.22
CA VAL A 127 -5.08 6.05 2.86
C VAL A 127 -4.04 4.97 2.57
N LEU A 128 -4.50 3.79 2.15
CA LEU A 128 -3.61 2.74 1.65
C LEU A 128 -3.21 3.07 0.20
N VAL A 129 -1.92 3.24 -0.04
CA VAL A 129 -1.32 3.40 -1.37
C VAL A 129 -0.60 2.10 -1.71
N ILE A 130 -0.92 1.52 -2.86
CA ILE A 130 -0.36 0.26 -3.34
C ILE A 130 0.50 0.56 -4.57
N ASN A 131 1.78 0.19 -4.50
CA ASN A 131 2.78 0.38 -5.55
C ASN A 131 2.87 1.82 -6.06
N ASP A 132 2.62 2.81 -5.19
CA ASP A 132 2.57 4.25 -5.51
C ASP A 132 1.49 4.67 -6.54
N LEU A 133 0.49 3.82 -6.78
CA LEU A 133 -0.46 3.99 -7.88
C LEU A 133 -1.92 3.85 -7.44
N GLU A 134 -2.28 2.71 -6.87
CA GLU A 134 -3.65 2.45 -6.44
C GLU A 134 -3.86 3.02 -5.04
N THR A 135 -4.93 3.80 -4.86
CA THR A 135 -5.34 4.31 -3.56
C THR A 135 -6.59 3.58 -3.08
N TYR A 136 -6.59 3.15 -1.82
CA TYR A 136 -7.73 2.55 -1.15
C TYR A 136 -8.04 3.32 0.13
N THR A 137 -9.19 3.99 0.14
CA THR A 137 -9.57 4.94 1.19
C THR A 137 -10.45 4.30 2.25
N LYS A 138 -10.67 5.04 3.34
CA LYS A 138 -11.68 4.68 4.35
C LYS A 138 -13.10 4.54 3.76
N GLY A 139 -13.45 5.38 2.78
CA GLY A 139 -14.75 5.29 2.11
C GLY A 139 -14.92 3.98 1.34
N ASP A 140 -13.87 3.55 0.64
CA ASP A 140 -13.86 2.27 -0.09
C ASP A 140 -13.99 1.09 0.89
N TYR A 141 -13.28 1.15 2.02
CA TYR A 141 -13.41 0.19 3.11
C TYR A 141 -14.85 0.08 3.62
N GLU A 142 -15.51 1.21 3.91
CA GLU A 142 -16.88 1.23 4.42
C GLU A 142 -17.88 0.65 3.40
N LEU A 143 -17.74 1.00 2.11
CA LEU A 143 -18.54 0.45 1.03
C LEU A 143 -18.38 -1.07 0.87
N ASP A 144 -17.15 -1.57 0.95
CA ASP A 144 -16.87 -3.00 0.82
C ASP A 144 -17.40 -3.81 2.01
N ILE A 145 -17.34 -3.26 3.23
CA ILE A 145 -17.96 -3.86 4.41
C ILE A 145 -19.48 -3.93 4.25
N ASP A 146 -20.13 -2.86 3.78
CA ASP A 146 -21.57 -2.84 3.57
C ASP A 146 -22.01 -3.85 2.50
N ARG A 147 -21.28 -3.90 1.38
CA ARG A 147 -21.52 -4.88 0.31
C ARG A 147 -21.34 -6.31 0.83
N LYS A 148 -20.30 -6.58 1.62
CA LYS A 148 -20.06 -7.88 2.25
C LYS A 148 -21.25 -8.24 3.16
N ASN A 149 -21.68 -7.33 4.02
CA ASN A 149 -22.80 -7.53 4.94
C ASN A 149 -24.14 -7.78 4.22
N GLN A 150 -24.41 -7.10 3.11
CA GLN A 150 -25.60 -7.34 2.29
C GLN A 150 -25.56 -8.71 1.62
N LYS A 151 -24.39 -9.14 1.12
CA LYS A 151 -24.21 -10.47 0.52
C LYS A 151 -24.42 -11.58 1.55
N THR A 152 -23.96 -11.41 2.79
CA THR A 152 -24.21 -12.38 3.87
C THR A 152 -25.69 -12.43 4.25
N LYS A 153 -26.40 -11.28 4.27
CA LYS A 153 -27.85 -11.24 4.50
C LYS A 153 -28.63 -11.96 3.39
N SER A 154 -28.29 -11.69 2.13
CA SER A 154 -28.95 -12.33 0.98
C SER A 154 -28.64 -13.82 0.84
N SER A 155 -27.53 -14.31 1.41
CA SER A 155 -27.17 -15.74 1.38
C SER A 155 -27.86 -16.57 2.48
N ASN A 156 -28.31 -15.92 3.56
CA ASN A 156 -29.07 -16.57 4.63
C ASN A 156 -30.58 -16.64 4.32
N ASP A 157 -31.04 -15.81 3.38
CA ASP A 157 -32.40 -15.82 2.87
C ASP A 157 -32.49 -16.75 1.65
N THR A 158 -32.66 -18.05 1.91
CA THR A 158 -33.08 -19.00 0.85
C THR A 158 -34.55 -18.73 0.51
N TYR A 159 -34.82 -17.63 -0.19
CA TYR A 159 -36.09 -17.42 -0.86
C TYR A 159 -35.99 -17.92 -2.29
N LYS A 160 -36.70 -19.03 -2.56
CA LYS A 160 -37.14 -19.40 -3.91
C LYS A 160 -37.86 -18.20 -4.53
N ALA A 161 -37.19 -17.48 -5.42
CA ALA A 161 -37.84 -16.51 -6.29
C ALA A 161 -37.75 -17.01 -7.73
N ASN A 162 -38.91 -17.39 -8.27
CA ASN A 162 -39.15 -17.61 -9.70
C ASN A 162 -38.69 -16.38 -10.48
N SER A 163 -37.69 -16.55 -11.34
CA SER A 163 -37.31 -15.55 -12.35
C SER A 163 -38.04 -15.85 -13.66
N ASN A 164 -39.29 -15.39 -13.75
CA ASN A 164 -39.91 -15.04 -15.03
C ASN A 164 -40.02 -13.53 -15.06
N ASN A 165 -39.06 -12.86 -15.71
CA ASN A 165 -39.31 -11.65 -16.50
C ASN A 165 -38.06 -11.37 -17.35
N ALA A 166 -38.14 -11.84 -18.58
CA ALA A 166 -37.28 -11.39 -19.67
C ALA A 166 -37.51 -9.90 -19.90
N SER A 167 -36.43 -9.11 -19.85
CA SER A 167 -36.34 -7.85 -20.58
C SER A 167 -35.28 -8.04 -21.65
N THR A 168 -35.77 -8.29 -22.86
CA THR A 168 -35.01 -8.45 -24.09
C THR A 168 -34.49 -7.08 -24.54
N SER A 169 -33.19 -6.85 -24.33
CA SER A 169 -32.39 -6.01 -25.22
C SER A 169 -31.20 -6.84 -25.70
N ALA A 170 -31.01 -6.83 -27.02
CA ALA A 170 -30.23 -7.77 -27.82
C ALA A 170 -28.74 -7.90 -27.42
N PRO A 171 -28.06 -9.02 -27.76
CA PRO A 171 -26.76 -9.36 -27.23
C PRO A 171 -25.68 -8.49 -27.88
N GLN A 172 -25.04 -7.64 -27.07
CA GLN A 172 -23.67 -7.22 -27.35
C GLN A 172 -22.81 -8.39 -26.87
N ASN A 173 -22.04 -9.03 -27.76
CA ASN A 173 -21.16 -10.15 -27.42
C ASN A 173 -20.36 -9.84 -26.14
N GLU A 174 -20.77 -10.40 -25.01
CA GLU A 174 -20.06 -10.24 -23.75
C GLU A 174 -18.79 -11.08 -23.83
N GLN A 175 -17.65 -10.41 -23.92
CA GLN A 175 -16.33 -11.05 -23.91
C GLN A 175 -15.86 -11.18 -22.45
N PHE A 176 -15.26 -12.32 -22.13
CA PHE A 176 -14.82 -12.67 -20.79
C PHE A 176 -13.37 -13.14 -20.81
N ALA A 177 -12.64 -12.82 -19.75
CA ALA A 177 -11.28 -13.27 -19.53
C ALA A 177 -11.24 -14.72 -19.06
N SER A 178 -10.03 -15.29 -19.06
CA SER A 178 -9.73 -16.67 -18.65
C SER A 178 -10.26 -17.01 -17.25
N ASN A 179 -10.38 -16.00 -16.40
CA ASN A 179 -10.93 -16.06 -15.05
C ASN A 179 -12.46 -15.87 -14.97
N GLY A 180 -13.16 -15.70 -16.10
CA GLY A 180 -14.61 -15.48 -16.17
C GLY A 180 -15.07 -14.05 -15.88
N ILE A 181 -14.16 -13.07 -15.73
CA ILE A 181 -14.51 -11.66 -15.53
C ILE A 181 -14.78 -10.99 -16.88
N ASN A 182 -15.81 -10.16 -16.94
CA ASN A 182 -16.19 -9.43 -18.15
C ASN A 182 -15.11 -8.41 -18.55
N TYR A 183 -14.74 -8.39 -19.83
CA TYR A 183 -13.72 -7.48 -20.37
C TYR A 183 -13.99 -6.01 -20.06
N LYS A 184 -15.25 -5.56 -20.03
CA LYS A 184 -15.58 -4.16 -19.72
C LYS A 184 -15.19 -3.75 -18.30
N VAL A 185 -15.24 -4.69 -17.35
CA VAL A 185 -14.84 -4.43 -15.95
C VAL A 185 -13.33 -4.25 -15.87
N ILE A 186 -12.58 -5.14 -16.53
CA ILE A 186 -11.12 -5.09 -16.60
C ILE A 186 -10.67 -3.82 -17.33
N PHE A 187 -11.30 -3.51 -18.46
CA PHE A 187 -11.03 -2.30 -19.24
C PHE A 187 -11.29 -1.01 -18.45
N ALA A 188 -12.40 -0.93 -17.71
CA ALA A 188 -12.72 0.24 -16.91
C ALA A 188 -11.64 0.50 -15.84
N PHE A 189 -11.19 -0.55 -15.15
CA PHE A 189 -10.07 -0.47 -14.21
C PHE A 189 -8.78 -0.01 -14.92
N MET A 190 -8.42 -0.64 -16.04
CA MET A 190 -7.22 -0.27 -16.79
C MET A 190 -7.26 1.19 -17.24
N LYS A 191 -8.40 1.69 -17.69
CA LYS A 191 -8.57 3.10 -18.11
C LYS A 191 -8.37 4.07 -16.94
N GLU A 192 -8.87 3.73 -15.76
CA GLU A 192 -8.63 4.52 -14.55
C GLU A 192 -7.14 4.53 -14.19
N GLN A 193 -6.47 3.39 -14.25
CA GLN A 193 -5.03 3.30 -14.01
C GLN A 193 -4.23 4.09 -15.04
N TYR A 194 -4.60 4.06 -16.32
CA TYR A 194 -3.99 4.92 -17.33
C TYR A 194 -4.13 6.40 -16.94
N ASN A 195 -5.33 6.88 -16.60
CA ASN A 195 -5.50 8.28 -16.20
C ASN A 195 -4.60 8.67 -15.02
N ILE A 196 -4.44 7.78 -14.03
CA ILE A 196 -3.59 8.00 -12.86
C ILE A 196 -2.12 8.08 -13.28
N VAL A 197 -1.61 7.08 -13.99
CA VAL A 197 -0.17 6.98 -14.30
C VAL A 197 0.27 7.98 -15.37
N THR A 198 -0.67 8.43 -16.22
CA THR A 198 -0.39 9.32 -17.36
C THR A 198 -0.74 10.80 -17.11
N ASN A 199 -1.25 11.14 -15.91
CA ASN A 199 -1.89 12.43 -15.64
C ASN A 199 -2.95 12.78 -16.71
N ASN A 200 -3.91 11.88 -16.95
CA ASN A 200 -4.93 12.00 -18.00
C ASN A 200 -4.34 12.18 -19.41
N ASP A 201 -3.46 11.26 -19.80
CA ASP A 201 -2.77 11.16 -21.09
C ASP A 201 -1.75 12.29 -21.38
N GLU A 202 -1.50 13.21 -20.46
CA GLU A 202 -0.57 14.33 -20.67
C GLU A 202 0.89 13.90 -20.85
N ASN A 203 1.32 12.83 -20.18
CA ASN A 203 2.70 12.35 -20.21
C ASN A 203 2.83 10.89 -20.66
N TYR A 204 1.86 10.38 -21.43
CA TYR A 204 1.82 8.98 -21.82
C TYR A 204 3.07 8.53 -22.61
N ILE A 205 3.74 7.48 -22.12
CA ILE A 205 4.85 6.78 -22.77
C ILE A 205 4.46 5.30 -22.88
N PRO A 206 4.15 4.78 -24.09
CA PRO A 206 3.66 3.42 -24.28
C PRO A 206 4.56 2.34 -23.65
N GLU A 207 5.87 2.46 -23.82
CA GLU A 207 6.85 1.48 -23.35
C GLU A 207 6.96 1.41 -21.82
N VAL A 208 6.42 2.40 -21.11
CA VAL A 208 6.43 2.48 -19.65
C VAL A 208 5.04 2.18 -19.09
N HIS A 209 4.02 2.87 -19.58
CA HIS A 209 2.69 2.83 -18.98
C HIS A 209 1.88 1.61 -19.38
N ASP A 210 2.02 1.12 -20.62
CA ASP A 210 1.28 -0.08 -21.07
C ASP A 210 1.65 -1.32 -20.25
N PRO A 211 2.95 -1.69 -20.10
CA PRO A 211 3.31 -2.83 -19.26
C PRO A 211 2.96 -2.60 -17.78
N GLN A 212 3.03 -1.36 -17.29
CA GLN A 212 2.65 -1.02 -15.92
C GLN A 212 1.16 -1.27 -15.66
N VAL A 213 0.26 -0.76 -16.51
CA VAL A 213 -1.19 -0.94 -16.38
C VAL A 213 -1.59 -2.40 -16.62
N ALA A 214 -0.95 -3.08 -17.58
CA ALA A 214 -1.15 -4.51 -17.82
C ALA A 214 -0.79 -5.36 -16.59
N LYS A 215 0.36 -5.07 -15.95
CA LYS A 215 0.78 -5.71 -14.69
C LYS A 215 -0.23 -5.49 -13.56
N LEU A 216 -0.74 -4.27 -13.41
CA LEU A 216 -1.75 -3.96 -12.39
C LEU A 216 -3.04 -4.75 -12.62
N ALA A 217 -3.54 -4.78 -13.85
CA ALA A 217 -4.76 -5.52 -14.19
C ALA A 217 -4.57 -7.04 -14.04
N ALA A 218 -3.43 -7.56 -14.51
CA ALA A 218 -3.05 -8.97 -14.33
C ALA A 218 -3.12 -9.38 -12.86
N LYS A 219 -2.50 -8.59 -11.98
CA LYS A 219 -2.50 -8.83 -10.55
C LYS A 219 -3.89 -8.69 -9.93
N ARG A 220 -4.62 -7.62 -10.28
CA ARG A 220 -5.95 -7.31 -9.70
C ARG A 220 -6.99 -8.38 -10.00
N PHE A 221 -6.94 -8.92 -11.21
CA PHE A 221 -7.94 -9.86 -11.71
C PHE A 221 -7.45 -11.31 -11.75
N GLY A 222 -6.16 -11.58 -11.54
CA GLY A 222 -5.61 -12.93 -11.65
C GLY A 222 -5.61 -13.44 -13.09
N ILE A 223 -5.18 -12.59 -14.03
CA ILE A 223 -4.98 -12.92 -15.46
C ILE A 223 -3.53 -12.65 -15.83
N SER A 224 -3.10 -13.02 -17.04
CA SER A 224 -1.74 -12.68 -17.49
C SER A 224 -1.63 -11.21 -17.93
N GLU A 225 -0.44 -10.62 -17.85
CA GLU A 225 -0.20 -9.25 -18.36
C GLU A 225 -0.50 -9.14 -19.85
N GLN A 226 -0.13 -10.16 -20.62
CA GLN A 226 -0.46 -10.25 -22.05
C GLN A 226 -1.99 -10.25 -22.27
N GLU A 227 -2.72 -11.05 -21.51
CA GLU A 227 -4.18 -11.10 -21.59
C GLU A 227 -4.81 -9.75 -21.21
N ALA A 228 -4.32 -9.09 -20.16
CA ALA A 228 -4.78 -7.75 -19.80
C ALA A 228 -4.55 -6.74 -20.94
N GLY A 229 -3.37 -6.75 -21.57
CA GLY A 229 -3.05 -5.93 -22.73
C GLY A 229 -4.00 -6.20 -23.91
N ASP A 230 -4.23 -7.47 -24.24
CA ASP A 230 -5.13 -7.88 -25.32
C ASP A 230 -6.57 -7.40 -25.05
N ILE A 231 -7.05 -7.49 -23.80
CA ILE A 231 -8.38 -6.99 -23.41
C ILE A 231 -8.51 -5.49 -23.68
N TYR A 232 -7.49 -4.70 -23.31
CA TYR A 232 -7.54 -3.26 -23.51
C TYR A 232 -7.69 -2.89 -24.98
N VAL A 233 -6.86 -3.49 -25.84
CA VAL A 233 -6.89 -3.28 -27.29
C VAL A 233 -8.23 -3.75 -27.87
N ASN A 234 -8.70 -4.93 -27.50
CA ASN A 234 -9.94 -5.50 -28.04
C ASN A 234 -11.16 -4.63 -27.71
N VAL A 235 -11.30 -4.21 -26.46
CA VAL A 235 -12.43 -3.35 -26.04
C VAL A 235 -12.34 -1.96 -26.68
N GLN A 236 -11.15 -1.38 -26.79
CA GLN A 236 -10.95 -0.08 -27.43
C GLN A 236 -11.29 -0.15 -28.93
N MET A 237 -10.86 -1.20 -29.64
CA MET A 237 -11.14 -1.39 -31.06
C MET A 237 -12.62 -1.69 -31.35
N ASP A 238 -13.29 -2.44 -30.48
CA ASP A 238 -14.73 -2.70 -30.60
C ASP A 238 -15.57 -1.42 -30.41
N ALA A 239 -15.08 -0.41 -29.67
CA ALA A 239 -15.75 0.89 -29.54
C ALA A 239 -15.75 1.73 -30.84
N PHE A 240 -14.93 1.36 -31.83
CA PHE A 240 -14.84 2.01 -33.14
C PHE A 240 -15.46 1.20 -34.29
N ARG A 241 -16.11 0.07 -33.99
CA ARG A 241 -16.84 -0.76 -34.97
C ARG A 241 -18.32 -0.40 -35.03
#